data_AF-A0A1L8RIX2-F1
#
_entry.id   AF-A0A1L8RIX2-F1
#
_cell.length_a   1.000
_cell.length_b   1.000
_cell.length_c   1.000
_cell.angle_alpha   90.00
_cell.angle_beta   90.00
_cell.angle_gamma   90.00
#
_symmetry.space_group_name_H-M   'P 1'
#
loop_
_entity.id
_entity.type
_entity.pdbx_description
1 polymer ?
#
loop_
_entity_poly.entity_id
_entity_poly.type
_entity_poly.pdbx_seq_one_letter_code
_entity_poly.pdbx_strand_id
1 'polypeptide(L)'
;MPEAKLFTDLPELKNGDQFYVEINREIHAYEVDQIKVIEPTNTDYLQIEKGKDYVTLLTCTPYMINSHRLLVRGHRIPYVPEMAKELDKADQYQLLRVIGIIVGSLLLIGLLVWAILRHARMLAIGKKRYLLDFTILAGGQPLTDVRFEVYDRKGKKHITRDQQPLVAVSDNEGRVMIEAMLGGKYVLKSARGDIKIHIRKVSDKRFTLKSKKWQQDKAFVLTQ
;
A
#
# COMPACT_ATOMS: atom_id res chain seq x y z
N MET A 1 1.69 21.41 -24.50
CA MET A 1 2.39 22.02 -23.35
C MET A 1 3.84 21.55 -23.42
N PRO A 2 4.85 22.37 -23.09
CA PRO A 2 6.24 21.90 -23.18
C PRO A 2 6.44 20.74 -22.20
N GLU A 3 7.03 19.65 -22.71
CA GLU A 3 7.23 18.39 -21.97
C GLU A 3 8.39 18.45 -20.98
N ALA A 4 9.18 19.54 -21.00
CA ALA A 4 10.38 19.73 -20.19
C ALA A 4 10.33 21.01 -19.35
N LYS A 5 10.89 20.94 -18.15
CA LYS A 5 10.91 22.03 -17.15
C LYS A 5 11.85 23.19 -17.52
N LEU A 6 12.93 22.93 -18.28
CA LEU A 6 13.92 23.94 -18.69
C LEU A 6 14.28 24.92 -17.55
N PHE A 7 14.20 26.23 -17.79
CA PHE A 7 14.47 27.30 -16.82
C PHE A 7 13.21 27.81 -16.09
N THR A 8 12.20 26.97 -15.85
CA THR A 8 11.02 27.37 -15.06
C THR A 8 11.38 27.82 -13.64
N ASP A 9 12.34 27.18 -12.99
CA ASP A 9 12.77 27.52 -11.62
C ASP A 9 13.92 28.53 -11.57
N LEU A 10 14.38 29.04 -12.71
CA LEU A 10 15.47 30.04 -12.72
C LEU A 10 15.20 31.26 -11.80
N PRO A 11 13.95 31.74 -11.63
CA PRO A 11 13.64 32.79 -10.66
C PRO A 11 13.87 32.44 -9.18
N GLU A 12 14.07 31.16 -8.84
CA GLU A 12 14.32 30.72 -7.45
C GLU A 12 15.77 30.96 -7.01
N LEU A 13 16.69 31.14 -7.97
CA LEU A 13 18.10 31.42 -7.68
C LEU A 13 18.28 32.79 -7.00
N LYS A 14 19.33 32.88 -6.20
CA LYS A 14 19.73 34.06 -5.43
C LYS A 14 21.22 34.33 -5.62
N ASN A 15 21.65 35.55 -5.29
CA ASN A 15 23.07 35.85 -5.24
C ASN A 15 23.79 34.94 -4.26
N GLY A 16 24.95 34.41 -4.67
CA GLY A 16 25.71 33.39 -3.93
C GLY A 16 25.34 31.95 -4.30
N ASP A 17 24.22 31.71 -5.00
CA ASP A 17 23.94 30.38 -5.54
C ASP A 17 24.95 30.02 -6.65
N GLN A 18 25.20 28.73 -6.83
CA GLN A 18 26.19 28.24 -7.79
C GLN A 18 25.52 27.43 -8.89
N PHE A 19 26.02 27.58 -10.12
CA PHE A 19 25.67 26.73 -11.25
C PHE A 19 26.92 26.29 -11.99
N TYR A 20 26.79 25.17 -12.71
CA TYR A 20 27.90 24.48 -13.33
C TYR A 20 27.63 24.33 -14.82
N VAL A 21 28.65 24.60 -15.63
CA VAL A 21 28.62 24.41 -17.08
C VAL A 21 29.66 23.35 -17.42
N GLU A 22 29.23 22.22 -17.97
CA GLU A 22 30.13 21.16 -18.42
C GLU A 22 30.35 21.26 -19.94
N ILE A 23 31.62 21.41 -20.34
CA ILE A 23 32.03 21.45 -21.75
C ILE A 23 33.23 20.52 -21.90
N ASN A 24 33.19 19.60 -22.87
CA ASN A 24 34.30 18.67 -23.14
C ASN A 24 34.80 17.90 -21.89
N ARG A 25 33.90 17.54 -20.95
CA ARG A 25 34.20 16.89 -19.66
C ARG A 25 34.96 17.76 -18.65
N GLU A 26 35.06 19.06 -18.90
CA GLU A 26 35.53 20.03 -17.93
C GLU A 26 34.33 20.75 -17.32
N ILE A 27 34.33 20.86 -15.99
CA ILE A 27 33.28 21.55 -15.24
C ILE A 27 33.77 22.96 -14.93
N HIS A 28 32.95 23.94 -15.29
CA HIS A 28 33.17 25.34 -14.98
C HIS A 28 32.11 25.81 -13.98
N ALA A 29 32.55 26.23 -12.78
CA ALA A 29 31.68 26.68 -11.71
C ALA A 29 31.50 28.21 -11.76
N TYR A 30 30.26 28.65 -11.59
CA TYR A 30 29.90 30.06 -11.57
C TYR A 30 29.04 30.36 -10.35
N GLU A 31 29.30 31.48 -9.69
CA GLU A 31 28.51 31.96 -8.56
C GLU A 31 27.70 33.20 -8.97
N VAL A 32 26.40 33.17 -8.69
CA VAL A 32 25.45 34.21 -9.08
C VAL A 32 25.81 35.52 -8.39
N ASP A 33 26.09 36.55 -9.19
CA ASP A 33 26.43 37.89 -8.73
C ASP A 33 25.34 38.94 -9.04
N GLN A 34 24.48 38.65 -10.02
CA GLN A 34 23.46 39.58 -10.49
C GLN A 34 22.22 38.86 -11.03
N ILE A 35 21.05 39.31 -10.59
CA ILE A 35 19.75 38.90 -11.13
C ILE A 35 19.00 40.13 -11.61
N LYS A 36 18.52 40.13 -12.86
CA LYS A 36 17.87 41.31 -13.45
C LYS A 36 16.71 40.95 -14.37
N VAL A 37 15.63 41.72 -14.29
CA VAL A 37 14.54 41.69 -15.26
C VAL A 37 14.71 42.88 -16.22
N ILE A 38 14.67 42.60 -17.52
CA ILE A 38 14.89 43.59 -18.59
C ILE A 38 13.83 43.46 -19.68
N GLU A 39 13.70 44.51 -20.50
CA GLU A 39 12.94 44.43 -21.75
C GLU A 39 13.64 43.50 -22.76
N PRO A 40 12.91 42.80 -23.63
CA PRO A 40 13.50 41.86 -24.60
C PRO A 40 14.53 42.48 -25.56
N THR A 41 14.43 43.79 -25.82
CA THR A 41 15.33 44.54 -26.73
C THR A 41 16.55 45.13 -26.02
N ASN A 42 16.62 45.10 -24.68
CA ASN A 42 17.74 45.62 -23.94
C ASN A 42 18.86 44.58 -23.86
N THR A 43 19.98 44.82 -24.55
CA THR A 43 21.14 43.91 -24.55
C THR A 43 22.34 44.45 -23.79
N ASP A 44 22.19 45.57 -23.07
CA ASP A 44 23.32 46.24 -22.41
C ASP A 44 23.99 45.35 -21.36
N TYR A 45 23.20 44.49 -20.73
CA TYR A 45 23.64 43.54 -19.69
C TYR A 45 24.26 42.25 -20.22
N LEU A 46 24.33 42.09 -21.54
CA LEU A 46 24.88 40.90 -22.19
C LEU A 46 26.22 41.18 -22.91
N GLN A 47 26.72 42.40 -22.80
CA GLN A 47 27.99 42.80 -23.40
C GLN A 47 29.18 42.15 -22.67
N ILE A 48 30.25 41.88 -23.42
CA ILE A 48 31.48 41.31 -22.86
C ILE A 48 32.18 42.37 -22.01
N GLU A 49 32.47 42.02 -20.75
CA GLU A 49 33.25 42.85 -19.84
C GLU A 49 34.73 42.43 -19.86
N LYS A 50 35.64 43.36 -20.19
CA LYS A 50 37.07 43.07 -20.32
C LYS A 50 37.65 42.57 -18.99
N GLY A 51 38.31 41.41 -19.03
CA GLY A 51 38.97 40.81 -17.86
C GLY A 51 38.04 40.05 -16.91
N LYS A 52 36.79 39.79 -17.33
CA LYS A 52 35.81 39.01 -16.58
C LYS A 52 35.42 37.75 -17.34
N ASP A 53 35.10 36.69 -16.61
CA ASP A 53 34.51 35.45 -17.12
C ASP A 53 33.12 35.31 -16.49
N TYR A 54 32.10 35.55 -17.30
CA TYR A 54 30.69 35.55 -16.90
C TYR A 54 29.90 34.58 -17.76
N VAL A 55 28.91 33.94 -17.14
CA VAL A 55 27.82 33.25 -17.84
C VAL A 55 26.50 33.83 -17.37
N THR A 56 25.62 34.15 -18.31
CA THR A 56 24.26 34.64 -18.01
C THR A 56 23.23 33.63 -18.49
N LEU A 57 22.47 33.06 -17.56
CA LEU A 57 21.30 32.24 -17.84
C LEU A 57 20.12 33.17 -18.14
N LEU A 58 19.43 32.95 -19.25
CA LEU A 58 18.35 33.82 -19.74
C LEU A 58 17.06 33.01 -19.91
N THR A 59 15.96 33.51 -19.37
CA THR A 59 14.61 32.98 -19.61
C THR A 59 13.58 34.09 -19.82
N CYS A 60 12.38 33.72 -20.28
CA CYS A 60 11.25 34.65 -20.36
C CYS A 60 10.59 34.84 -18.99
N THR A 61 10.05 36.02 -18.74
CA THR A 61 9.36 36.35 -17.48
C THR A 61 8.33 37.47 -17.71
N PRO A 62 7.31 37.69 -16.86
CA PRO A 62 6.80 36.81 -15.81
C PRO A 62 6.25 35.49 -16.37
N TYR A 63 6.15 34.47 -15.50
CA TYR A 63 5.62 33.16 -15.87
C TYR A 63 4.26 33.29 -16.59
N MET A 64 4.10 32.60 -17.71
CA MET A 64 2.92 32.65 -18.62
C MET A 64 2.66 33.99 -19.33
N ILE A 65 3.36 35.07 -19.00
CA ILE A 65 3.22 36.38 -19.66
C ILE A 65 4.35 36.60 -20.68
N ASN A 66 5.59 36.25 -20.33
CA ASN A 66 6.78 36.31 -21.19
C ASN A 66 7.11 37.67 -21.82
N SER A 67 6.64 38.78 -21.23
CA SER A 67 6.82 40.15 -21.72
C SER A 67 8.24 40.69 -21.53
N HIS A 68 9.00 40.12 -20.60
CA HIS A 68 10.34 40.54 -20.20
C HIS A 68 11.32 39.35 -20.28
N ARG A 69 12.60 39.61 -20.03
CA ARG A 69 13.63 38.59 -19.86
C ARG A 69 14.21 38.64 -18.46
N LEU A 70 14.36 37.48 -17.85
CA LEU A 70 15.10 37.30 -16.61
C LEU A 70 16.52 36.89 -16.98
N LEU A 71 17.49 37.65 -16.47
CA LEU A 71 18.91 37.37 -16.56
C LEU A 71 19.43 36.98 -15.18
N VAL A 72 20.07 35.82 -15.08
CA VAL A 72 20.83 35.39 -13.89
C VAL A 72 22.27 35.24 -14.32
N ARG A 73 23.12 36.17 -13.90
CA ARG A 73 24.55 36.19 -14.22
C ARG A 73 25.34 35.59 -13.07
N GLY A 74 26.30 34.74 -13.42
CA GLY A 74 27.31 34.24 -12.50
C GLY A 74 28.72 34.54 -12.98
N HIS A 75 29.60 34.77 -12.02
CA HIS A 75 31.03 35.00 -12.24
C HIS A 75 31.82 33.72 -12.00
N ARG A 76 32.89 33.53 -12.77
CA ARG A 76 33.71 32.31 -12.66
C ARG A 76 34.34 32.18 -11.29
N ILE A 77 34.20 30.99 -10.70
CA ILE A 77 34.90 30.58 -9.47
C ILE A 77 35.72 29.30 -9.70
N PRO A 78 36.79 29.05 -8.93
CA PRO A 78 37.53 27.79 -9.01
C PRO A 78 36.64 26.60 -8.67
N TYR A 79 36.64 25.58 -9.53
CA TYR A 79 35.98 24.32 -9.24
C TYR A 79 36.82 23.49 -8.27
N VAL A 80 36.29 23.19 -7.09
CA VAL A 80 36.99 22.43 -6.04
C VAL A 80 36.41 21.02 -5.87
N PRO A 81 37.21 20.04 -5.40
CA PRO A 81 36.74 18.65 -5.23
C PRO A 81 35.51 18.49 -4.32
N GLU A 82 35.25 19.44 -3.43
CA GLU A 82 34.06 19.44 -2.58
C GLU A 82 32.77 19.61 -3.39
N MET A 83 32.77 20.49 -4.40
CA MET A 83 31.62 20.72 -5.30
C MET A 83 31.28 19.46 -6.10
N ALA A 84 32.27 18.67 -6.51
CA ALA A 84 32.05 17.37 -7.16
C ALA A 84 31.24 16.41 -6.27
N LYS A 85 31.58 16.35 -4.99
CA LYS A 85 30.87 15.50 -4.02
C LYS A 85 29.44 16.00 -3.78
N GLU A 86 29.19 17.29 -3.86
CA GLU A 86 27.84 17.85 -3.72
C GLU A 86 26.96 17.50 -4.92
N LEU A 87 27.50 17.61 -6.14
CA LEU A 87 26.82 17.19 -7.37
C LEU A 87 26.48 15.69 -7.32
N ASP A 88 27.45 14.83 -6.99
CA ASP A 88 27.24 13.38 -6.86
C ASP A 88 26.14 13.05 -5.82
N LYS A 89 26.12 13.75 -4.69
CA LYS A 89 25.10 13.56 -3.65
C LYS A 89 23.71 13.97 -4.15
N ALA A 90 23.60 15.07 -4.89
CA ALA A 90 22.34 15.53 -5.46
C ALA A 90 21.79 14.49 -6.46
N ASP A 91 22.63 13.98 -7.35
CA ASP A 91 22.26 12.94 -8.31
C ASP A 91 21.83 11.64 -7.63
N GLN A 92 22.60 11.18 -6.63
CA GLN A 92 22.24 10.01 -5.83
C GLN A 92 20.90 10.18 -5.10
N TYR A 93 20.64 11.37 -4.53
CA TYR A 93 19.38 11.66 -3.87
C TYR A 93 18.20 11.62 -4.85
N GLN A 94 18.36 12.18 -6.05
CA GLN A 94 17.33 12.12 -7.10
C GLN A 94 17.04 10.68 -7.52
N LEU A 95 18.08 9.86 -7.72
CA LEU A 95 17.94 8.45 -8.07
C LEU A 95 17.23 7.66 -6.96
N LEU A 96 17.64 7.83 -5.70
CA LEU A 96 17.01 7.18 -4.55
C LEU A 96 15.56 7.60 -4.38
N ARG A 97 15.22 8.87 -4.63
CA ARG A 97 13.84 9.38 -4.60
C ARG A 97 12.98 8.68 -5.65
N VAL A 98 13.46 8.54 -6.88
CA VAL A 98 12.75 7.84 -7.96
C VAL A 98 12.57 6.35 -7.63
N ILE A 99 13.62 5.68 -7.17
CA ILE A 99 13.54 4.28 -6.73
C ILE A 99 12.54 4.13 -5.59
N GLY A 100 12.56 5.02 -4.60
CA GLY A 100 11.62 5.03 -3.47
C GLY A 100 10.16 5.15 -3.92
N ILE A 101 9.87 6.03 -4.89
CA ILE A 101 8.53 6.18 -5.47
C ILE A 101 8.08 4.90 -6.18
N ILE A 102 8.97 4.28 -6.98
CA ILE A 102 8.64 3.05 -7.72
C ILE A 102 8.38 1.90 -6.75
N VAL A 103 9.28 1.67 -5.78
CA VAL A 103 9.14 0.60 -4.78
C VAL A 103 7.88 0.81 -3.93
N GLY A 104 7.64 2.04 -3.48
CA GLY A 104 6.44 2.40 -2.73
C GLY A 104 5.15 2.13 -3.52
N SER A 105 5.15 2.48 -4.81
CA SER A 105 4.01 2.22 -5.71
C SER A 105 3.76 0.73 -5.92
N LEU A 106 4.80 -0.06 -6.14
CA LEU A 106 4.69 -1.52 -6.30
C LEU A 106 4.17 -2.21 -5.03
N LEU A 107 4.65 -1.78 -3.85
CA LEU A 107 4.16 -2.29 -2.57
C LEU A 107 2.68 -1.96 -2.35
N LEU A 108 2.26 -0.73 -2.69
CA LEU A 108 0.86 -0.33 -2.61
C LEU A 108 -0.02 -1.18 -3.54
N ILE A 109 0.40 -1.37 -4.79
CA ILE A 109 -0.31 -2.22 -5.76
C ILE A 109 -0.42 -3.66 -5.24
N GLY A 110 0.68 -4.23 -4.74
CA GLY A 110 0.69 -5.57 -4.16
C GLY A 110 -0.27 -5.72 -2.98
N LEU A 111 -0.33 -4.72 -2.10
CA LEU A 111 -1.26 -4.68 -0.96
C LEU A 111 -2.72 -4.60 -1.43
N LEU A 112 -3.02 -3.77 -2.42
CA LEU A 112 -4.36 -3.65 -3.00
C LEU A 112 -4.80 -4.96 -3.66
N VAL A 113 -3.95 -5.59 -4.47
CA VAL A 113 -4.23 -6.89 -5.09
C VAL A 113 -4.48 -7.95 -4.03
N TRP A 114 -3.63 -8.02 -3.01
CA TRP A 114 -3.83 -8.93 -1.88
C TRP A 114 -5.17 -8.68 -1.16
N ALA A 115 -5.53 -7.41 -0.92
CA ALA A 115 -6.79 -7.05 -0.27
C ALA A 115 -8.01 -7.43 -1.12
N ILE A 116 -7.97 -7.17 -2.43
CA ILE A 116 -9.02 -7.55 -3.39
C ILE A 116 -9.18 -9.07 -3.43
N LEU A 117 -8.08 -9.82 -3.61
CA LEU A 117 -8.11 -11.28 -3.63
C LEU A 117 -8.63 -11.86 -2.31
N ARG A 118 -8.23 -11.28 -1.18
CA ARG A 118 -8.74 -11.66 0.14
C ARG A 118 -10.24 -11.39 0.27
N HIS A 119 -10.70 -10.22 -0.17
CA HIS A 119 -12.11 -9.85 -0.13
C HIS A 119 -12.96 -10.76 -1.04
N ALA A 120 -12.54 -10.95 -2.29
CA ALA A 120 -13.18 -11.86 -3.24
C ALA A 120 -13.26 -13.29 -2.69
N ARG A 121 -12.19 -13.81 -2.08
CA ARG A 121 -12.19 -15.12 -1.40
C ARG A 121 -13.21 -15.18 -0.27
N MET A 122 -13.30 -14.14 0.58
CA MET A 122 -14.30 -14.12 1.65
C MET A 122 -15.73 -14.10 1.11
N LEU A 123 -16.00 -13.34 0.06
CA LEU A 123 -17.31 -13.32 -0.61
C LEU A 123 -17.65 -14.68 -1.24
N ALA A 124 -16.68 -15.32 -1.89
CA ALA A 124 -16.86 -16.64 -2.49
C ALA A 124 -17.16 -17.71 -1.42
N ILE A 125 -16.48 -17.67 -0.27
CA ILE A 125 -16.81 -18.54 0.87
C ILE A 125 -18.24 -18.27 1.34
N GLY A 126 -18.62 -17.00 1.51
CA GLY A 126 -19.95 -16.59 2.01
C GLY A 126 -21.12 -17.02 1.12
N LYS A 127 -20.91 -17.13 -0.20
CA LYS A 127 -21.96 -17.51 -1.16
C LYS A 127 -22.09 -19.01 -1.38
N LYS A 128 -21.07 -19.80 -1.07
CA LYS A 128 -21.05 -21.25 -1.27
C LYS A 128 -21.63 -21.97 -0.05
N ARG A 129 -22.24 -23.14 -0.28
CA ARG A 129 -22.81 -24.01 0.75
C ARG A 129 -21.88 -25.17 1.06
N TYR A 130 -21.76 -25.52 2.33
CA TYR A 130 -20.84 -26.53 2.86
C TYR A 130 -21.56 -27.44 3.86
N LEU A 131 -21.00 -28.62 4.08
CA LEU A 131 -21.50 -29.58 5.06
C LEU A 131 -20.92 -29.29 6.45
N LEU A 132 -21.75 -29.20 7.48
CA LEU A 132 -21.31 -29.39 8.86
C LEU A 132 -21.55 -30.85 9.21
N ASP A 133 -20.50 -31.57 9.58
CA ASP A 133 -20.56 -32.99 9.94
C ASP A 133 -19.45 -33.28 10.95
N PHE A 134 -19.84 -33.82 12.11
CA PHE A 134 -18.94 -34.30 13.14
C PHE A 134 -19.68 -35.22 14.11
N THR A 135 -18.93 -36.10 14.78
CA THR A 135 -19.47 -37.01 15.80
C THR A 135 -18.97 -36.62 17.18
N ILE A 136 -19.87 -36.71 18.16
CA ILE A 136 -19.61 -36.42 19.57
C ILE A 136 -19.65 -37.72 20.36
N LEU A 137 -18.54 -38.00 21.05
CA LEU A 137 -18.39 -39.15 21.92
C LEU A 137 -18.15 -38.68 23.35
N ALA A 138 -18.71 -39.38 24.34
CA ALA A 138 -18.28 -39.27 25.73
C ALA A 138 -17.81 -40.62 26.27
N GLY A 139 -16.59 -40.67 26.80
CA GLY A 139 -16.00 -41.94 27.26
C GLY A 139 -15.97 -43.04 26.19
N GLY A 140 -15.96 -42.67 24.90
CA GLY A 140 -16.00 -43.61 23.77
C GLY A 140 -17.41 -43.99 23.29
N GLN A 141 -18.49 -43.55 23.96
CA GLN A 141 -19.87 -43.81 23.54
C GLN A 141 -20.50 -42.61 22.84
N PRO A 142 -21.35 -42.83 21.82
CA PRO A 142 -22.15 -41.79 21.19
C PRO A 142 -22.98 -40.96 22.17
N LEU A 143 -22.94 -39.63 22.03
CA LEU A 143 -23.83 -38.73 22.75
C LEU A 143 -25.06 -38.41 21.91
N THR A 144 -26.23 -38.92 22.30
CA THR A 144 -27.50 -38.66 21.61
C THR A 144 -28.19 -37.41 22.16
N ASP A 145 -29.09 -36.83 21.36
CA ASP A 145 -30.00 -35.74 21.76
C ASP A 145 -29.31 -34.44 22.23
N VAL A 146 -28.06 -34.23 21.84
CA VAL A 146 -27.34 -32.99 22.14
C VAL A 146 -27.71 -31.93 21.11
N ARG A 147 -28.41 -30.90 21.57
CA ARG A 147 -28.83 -29.78 20.75
C ARG A 147 -27.73 -28.72 20.61
N PHE A 148 -27.42 -28.38 19.36
CA PHE A 148 -26.54 -27.27 18.98
C PHE A 148 -27.31 -26.22 18.21
N GLU A 149 -27.29 -24.99 18.72
CA GLU A 149 -27.85 -23.84 18.02
C GLU A 149 -26.74 -23.02 17.36
N VAL A 150 -26.97 -22.59 16.12
CA VAL A 150 -25.95 -21.91 15.33
C VAL A 150 -26.07 -20.39 15.52
N TYR A 151 -24.98 -19.77 15.96
CA TYR A 151 -24.85 -18.33 16.10
C TYR A 151 -23.79 -17.74 15.16
N ASP A 152 -23.86 -16.43 14.94
CA ASP A 152 -22.85 -15.66 14.24
C ASP A 152 -21.44 -15.81 14.85
N ARG A 153 -20.41 -15.32 14.16
CA ARG A 153 -19.02 -15.38 14.65
C ARG A 153 -18.82 -14.82 16.07
N LYS A 154 -19.68 -13.89 16.50
CA LYS A 154 -19.62 -13.24 17.81
C LYS A 154 -20.44 -13.99 18.87
N GLY A 155 -21.20 -15.01 18.49
CA GLY A 155 -22.11 -15.74 19.38
C GLY A 155 -23.32 -14.93 19.83
N LYS A 156 -23.71 -13.88 19.09
CA LYS A 156 -24.74 -12.91 19.51
C LYS A 156 -26.08 -13.10 18.82
N LYS A 157 -26.08 -13.41 17.53
CA LYS A 157 -27.31 -13.54 16.72
C LYS A 157 -27.47 -14.98 16.22
N HIS A 158 -28.69 -15.51 16.28
CA HIS A 158 -29.00 -16.80 15.67
C HIS A 158 -28.86 -16.72 14.15
N ILE A 159 -28.30 -17.77 13.56
CA ILE A 159 -28.34 -17.98 12.11
C ILE A 159 -29.64 -18.69 11.79
N THR A 160 -30.40 -18.16 10.84
CA THR A 160 -31.71 -18.70 10.45
C THR A 160 -31.71 -19.20 9.01
N ARG A 161 -32.59 -20.17 8.71
CA ARG A 161 -32.94 -20.65 7.38
C ARG A 161 -34.46 -20.73 7.35
N ASP A 162 -35.07 -20.09 6.36
CA ASP A 162 -36.54 -19.99 6.24
C ASP A 162 -37.19 -19.45 7.52
N GLN A 163 -36.58 -18.41 8.10
CA GLN A 163 -36.98 -17.74 9.35
C GLN A 163 -36.89 -18.59 10.63
N GLN A 164 -36.44 -19.85 10.55
CA GLN A 164 -36.21 -20.70 11.71
C GLN A 164 -34.72 -20.75 12.09
N PRO A 165 -34.36 -20.75 13.39
CA PRO A 165 -32.98 -20.94 13.82
C PRO A 165 -32.40 -22.25 13.29
N LEU A 166 -31.17 -22.21 12.76
CA LEU A 166 -30.44 -23.45 12.46
C LEU A 166 -30.10 -24.14 13.77
N VAL A 167 -30.59 -25.37 13.88
CA VAL A 167 -30.32 -26.26 15.00
C VAL A 167 -29.89 -27.60 14.42
N ALA A 168 -28.92 -28.23 15.07
CA ALA A 168 -28.58 -29.63 14.85
C ALA A 168 -28.69 -30.39 16.16
N VAL A 169 -29.19 -31.61 16.08
CA VAL A 169 -29.28 -32.52 17.22
C VAL A 169 -28.48 -33.76 16.86
N SER A 170 -27.71 -34.28 17.81
CA SER A 170 -26.97 -35.51 17.59
C SER A 170 -27.92 -36.72 17.50
N ASP A 171 -27.69 -37.57 16.50
CA ASP A 171 -28.45 -38.81 16.32
C ASP A 171 -28.01 -39.93 17.28
N ASN A 172 -28.51 -41.14 17.06
CA ASN A 172 -28.19 -42.35 17.84
C ASN A 172 -26.71 -42.76 17.72
N GLU A 173 -26.00 -42.32 16.69
CA GLU A 173 -24.56 -42.51 16.51
C GLU A 173 -23.75 -41.32 17.03
N GLY A 174 -24.42 -40.32 17.63
CA GLY A 174 -23.79 -39.11 18.17
C GLY A 174 -23.35 -38.14 17.07
N ARG A 175 -23.79 -38.34 15.83
CA ARG A 175 -23.43 -37.53 14.68
C ARG A 175 -24.31 -36.28 14.62
N VAL A 176 -23.66 -35.15 14.42
CA VAL A 176 -24.29 -33.82 14.28
C VAL A 176 -24.07 -33.35 12.86
N MET A 177 -25.17 -33.18 12.11
CA MET A 177 -25.11 -32.82 10.70
C MET A 177 -26.01 -31.61 10.39
N ILE A 178 -25.47 -30.65 9.62
CA ILE A 178 -26.26 -29.63 8.92
C ILE A 178 -25.83 -29.60 7.47
N GLU A 179 -26.76 -29.92 6.59
CA GLU A 179 -26.54 -29.84 5.16
C GLU A 179 -26.63 -28.41 4.64
N ALA A 180 -25.76 -28.13 3.67
CA ALA A 180 -25.82 -26.95 2.82
C ALA A 180 -25.85 -25.61 3.59
N MET A 181 -25.08 -25.49 4.67
CA MET A 181 -24.90 -24.24 5.41
C MET A 181 -23.99 -23.27 4.63
N LEU A 182 -24.34 -21.97 4.60
CA LEU A 182 -23.49 -20.94 3.98
C LEU A 182 -22.11 -20.89 4.63
N GLY A 183 -21.05 -20.75 3.82
CA GLY A 183 -19.68 -20.73 4.32
C GLY A 183 -19.42 -19.49 5.18
N GLY A 184 -18.70 -19.68 6.28
CA GLY A 184 -18.45 -18.58 7.18
C GLY A 184 -17.72 -18.99 8.45
N LYS A 185 -17.92 -18.20 9.50
CA LYS A 185 -17.44 -18.48 10.85
C LYS A 185 -18.63 -18.39 11.79
N TYR A 186 -18.86 -19.45 12.54
CA TYR A 186 -20.02 -19.57 13.42
C TYR A 186 -19.62 -20.11 14.79
N VAL A 187 -20.52 -19.95 15.75
CA VAL A 187 -20.42 -20.57 17.08
C VAL A 187 -21.63 -21.49 17.25
N LEU A 188 -21.37 -22.77 17.47
CA LEU A 188 -22.38 -23.73 17.90
C LEU A 188 -22.46 -23.67 19.41
N LYS A 189 -23.63 -23.35 19.97
CA LYS A 189 -23.86 -23.34 21.41
C LYS A 189 -24.70 -24.54 21.82
N SER A 190 -24.31 -25.18 22.91
CA SER A 190 -25.07 -26.26 23.55
C SER A 190 -25.01 -26.09 25.07
N ALA A 191 -25.88 -26.79 25.80
CA ALA A 191 -25.85 -26.82 27.27
C ALA A 191 -24.49 -27.30 27.83
N ARG A 192 -23.73 -28.07 27.06
CA ARG A 192 -22.42 -28.63 27.43
C ARG A 192 -21.24 -27.74 27.01
N GLY A 193 -21.50 -26.67 26.26
CA GLY A 193 -20.51 -25.66 25.89
C GLY A 193 -20.49 -25.31 24.40
N ASP A 194 -19.60 -24.37 24.06
CA ASP A 194 -19.54 -23.75 22.75
C ASP A 194 -18.43 -24.35 21.86
N ILE A 195 -18.73 -24.50 20.57
CA ILE A 195 -17.80 -24.97 19.53
C ILE A 195 -17.74 -23.92 18.42
N LYS A 196 -16.54 -23.43 18.08
CA LYS A 196 -16.38 -22.52 16.94
C LYS A 196 -16.16 -23.33 15.67
N ILE A 197 -16.85 -22.99 14.61
CA ILE A 197 -16.69 -23.64 13.29
C ILE A 197 -16.34 -22.62 12.23
N HIS A 198 -15.58 -23.05 11.22
CA HIS A 198 -15.29 -22.18 10.08
C HIS A 198 -14.91 -22.92 8.80
N ILE A 199 -15.06 -22.23 7.67
CA ILE A 199 -14.45 -22.58 6.38
C ILE A 199 -13.15 -21.79 6.21
N ARG A 200 -12.07 -22.44 5.77
CA ARG A 200 -10.75 -21.81 5.54
C ARG A 200 -10.55 -21.46 4.08
N LYS A 201 -10.91 -22.38 3.18
CA LYS A 201 -10.70 -22.27 1.74
C LYS A 201 -12.02 -22.48 1.02
N VAL A 202 -12.18 -21.83 -0.14
CA VAL A 202 -13.35 -22.02 -1.03
C VAL A 202 -13.48 -23.48 -1.49
N SER A 203 -12.34 -24.19 -1.58
CA SER A 203 -12.25 -25.60 -1.97
C SER A 203 -12.67 -26.58 -0.88
N ASP A 204 -12.82 -26.13 0.37
CA ASP A 204 -13.24 -27.01 1.46
C ASP A 204 -14.62 -27.59 1.13
N LYS A 205 -14.88 -28.83 1.55
CA LYS A 205 -16.21 -29.47 1.41
C LYS A 205 -17.02 -29.38 2.70
N ARG A 206 -16.35 -29.30 3.85
CA ARG A 206 -16.94 -29.34 5.19
C ARG A 206 -16.35 -28.29 6.13
N PHE A 207 -17.10 -27.92 7.16
CA PHE A 207 -16.65 -27.02 8.22
C PHE A 207 -15.51 -27.62 9.04
N THR A 208 -14.51 -26.82 9.38
CA THR A 208 -13.48 -27.16 10.36
C THR A 208 -13.94 -26.77 11.76
N LEU A 209 -13.82 -27.70 12.72
CA LEU A 209 -14.07 -27.43 14.14
C LEU A 209 -12.84 -26.77 14.79
N LYS A 210 -13.09 -25.81 15.67
CA LYS A 210 -12.07 -25.15 16.49
C LYS A 210 -12.60 -25.02 17.93
N SER A 211 -12.48 -26.08 18.72
CA SER A 211 -12.79 -26.04 20.16
C SER A 211 -11.70 -26.71 20.97
N LYS A 212 -10.98 -25.93 21.79
CA LYS A 212 -10.00 -26.46 22.76
C LYS A 212 -10.67 -27.05 24.00
N LYS A 213 -11.82 -26.50 24.43
CA LYS A 213 -12.51 -26.94 25.67
C LYS A 213 -13.08 -28.36 25.54
N TRP A 214 -13.73 -28.65 24.42
CA TRP A 214 -14.30 -29.97 24.13
C TRP A 214 -13.26 -31.05 23.82
N GLN A 215 -12.00 -30.68 23.58
CA GLN A 215 -10.89 -31.62 23.34
C GLN A 215 -9.98 -31.78 24.57
N GLN A 216 -10.03 -30.86 25.54
CA GLN A 216 -9.23 -30.92 26.78
C GLN A 216 -9.95 -31.64 27.91
N ASP A 217 -11.28 -31.61 27.91
CA ASP A 217 -12.08 -32.39 28.83
C ASP A 217 -12.01 -33.85 28.38
N LYS A 218 -11.22 -34.69 29.06
CA LYS A 218 -11.01 -36.12 28.70
C LYS A 218 -12.32 -36.92 28.61
N ALA A 219 -13.42 -36.33 29.08
CA ALA A 219 -14.76 -36.87 28.97
C ALA A 219 -15.35 -36.81 27.55
N PHE A 220 -14.92 -35.91 26.65
CA PHE A 220 -15.55 -35.71 25.33
C PHE A 220 -14.55 -35.71 24.16
N VAL A 221 -14.94 -36.28 23.03
CA VAL A 221 -14.14 -36.31 21.79
C VAL A 221 -14.99 -35.89 20.60
N LEU A 222 -14.45 -35.01 19.75
CA LEU A 222 -15.03 -34.60 18.48
C LEU A 222 -14.26 -35.23 17.32
N THR A 223 -14.94 -35.94 16.43
CA THR A 223 -14.35 -36.59 15.24
C THR A 223 -14.99 -36.05 13.95
N GLN A 224 -14.19 -35.93 12.89
CA GLN A 224 -14.58 -35.39 11.57
C GLN A 224 -14.24 -36.33 10.43
#